data_AF-A0A7R9Q348-F1
#
_entry.id   AF-A0A7R9Q348-F1
#
_cell.length_a   1.000
_cell.length_b   1.000
_cell.length_c   1.000
_cell.angle_alpha   90.00
_cell.angle_beta   90.00
_cell.angle_gamma   90.00
#
_symmetry.space_group_name_H-M   'P 1'
#
loop_
_entity.id
_entity.type
_entity.pdbx_description
1 polymer ?
#
loop_
_entity_poly.entity_id
_entity_poly.type
_entity_poly.pdbx_seq_one_letter_code
_entity_poly.pdbx_strand_id
1 'polypeptide(L)'
;VVLQGDQRISKSATSVHKFVEFLLVVEPLQETRQEANTGATGPPVLPDVGTFQLYSDSLVKLSDECPNAVTHTSSVSKVEISVMWHSPAPGSGCVVFKATVVERKDMWYMDEGGLTKVICEEESESNDEQPDIIEECCACDEAKYEVTFEGLWSKYTHPKDFPANFWLTHFSDIIGASHSADFRMWEYGGYASEGVRQVAELGVTKKLESELKAESNKIRSYY
;
A
#
# COMPACT_ATOMS: atom_id res chain seq x y z
N VAL A 1 -5.37 -19.70 -9.25
CA VAL A 1 -4.01 -19.42 -8.75
C VAL A 1 -4.14 -18.39 -7.65
N VAL A 2 -3.83 -18.75 -6.41
CA VAL A 2 -3.81 -17.77 -5.32
C VAL A 2 -2.38 -17.24 -5.24
N LEU A 3 -2.19 -15.99 -5.68
CA LEU A 3 -0.95 -15.25 -5.48
C LEU A 3 -1.05 -14.61 -4.10
N GLN A 4 -0.25 -15.09 -3.16
CA GLN A 4 -0.27 -14.58 -1.79
C GLN A 4 0.89 -13.58 -1.63
N GLY A 5 0.63 -12.32 -1.98
CA GLY A 5 1.23 -11.20 -1.25
C GLY A 5 0.63 -11.14 0.15
N ASP A 6 1.21 -10.38 1.08
CA ASP A 6 0.93 -10.44 2.53
C ASP A 6 -0.49 -9.99 2.98
N GLN A 7 -1.52 -10.17 2.14
CA GLN A 7 -2.92 -9.96 2.49
C GLN A 7 -3.81 -11.11 2.00
N ARG A 8 -4.61 -11.61 2.94
CA ARG A 8 -5.53 -12.74 2.75
C ARG A 8 -6.91 -12.21 2.35
N ILE A 9 -7.31 -12.39 1.10
CA ILE A 9 -8.69 -12.14 0.66
C ILE A 9 -9.32 -13.49 0.29
N SER A 10 -10.37 -13.88 1.02
CA SER A 10 -11.20 -15.03 0.69
C SER A 10 -12.48 -14.58 0.00
N LYS A 11 -12.89 -15.31 -1.04
CA LYS A 11 -14.24 -15.21 -1.61
C LYS A 11 -14.76 -16.62 -1.89
N SER A 12 -15.93 -16.92 -1.36
CA SER A 12 -16.67 -18.16 -1.61
C SER A 12 -17.72 -17.94 -2.69
N ALA A 13 -17.69 -18.76 -3.76
CA ALA A 13 -18.85 -19.27 -4.50
C ALA A 13 -18.46 -20.08 -5.76
N THR A 14 -18.70 -21.39 -5.71
CA THR A 14 -19.54 -22.14 -6.67
C THR A 14 -19.11 -22.35 -8.13
N SER A 15 -17.93 -22.94 -8.36
CA SER A 15 -17.70 -24.13 -9.22
C SER A 15 -16.19 -24.41 -9.19
N VAL A 16 -15.78 -25.55 -8.64
CA VAL A 16 -14.34 -25.85 -8.53
C VAL A 16 -13.86 -26.41 -9.86
N HIS A 17 -13.38 -25.53 -10.74
CA HIS A 17 -12.76 -25.90 -12.01
C HIS A 17 -11.45 -26.66 -11.75
N LYS A 18 -11.30 -27.84 -12.36
CA LYS A 18 -10.15 -28.72 -12.17
C LYS A 18 -9.22 -28.61 -13.37
N PHE A 19 -7.93 -28.46 -13.10
CA PHE A 19 -6.89 -28.44 -14.13
C PHE A 19 -5.85 -29.53 -13.86
N VAL A 20 -5.19 -30.02 -14.90
CA VAL A 20 -4.14 -31.04 -14.81
C VAL A 20 -2.76 -30.44 -14.98
N GLU A 21 -2.63 -29.43 -15.84
CA GLU A 21 -1.37 -28.74 -16.14
C GLU A 21 -1.56 -27.23 -16.03
N PHE A 22 -0.48 -26.53 -15.72
CA PHE A 22 -0.47 -25.08 -15.69
C PHE A 22 0.93 -24.53 -15.96
N LEU A 23 0.97 -23.27 -16.37
CA LEU A 23 2.17 -22.46 -16.45
C LEU A 23 1.83 -21.09 -15.86
N LEU A 24 2.56 -20.66 -14.84
CA LEU A 24 2.46 -19.33 -14.26
C LEU A 24 3.77 -18.59 -14.51
N VAL A 25 3.69 -17.44 -15.15
CA VAL A 25 4.84 -16.60 -15.54
C VAL A 25 4.68 -15.22 -14.92
N VAL A 26 5.79 -14.62 -14.48
CA VAL A 26 5.85 -13.21 -14.09
C VAL A 26 6.74 -12.45 -15.07
N GLU A 27 6.23 -11.38 -15.67
CA GLU A 27 6.95 -10.58 -16.67
C GLU A 27 6.81 -9.08 -16.35
N PRO A 28 7.73 -8.22 -16.81
CA PRO A 28 7.57 -6.77 -16.63
C PRO A 28 6.33 -6.30 -17.41
N LEU A 29 5.56 -5.38 -16.84
CA LEU A 29 4.50 -4.72 -17.58
C LEU A 29 5.16 -3.78 -18.61
N GLN A 30 5.19 -4.19 -19.88
CA GLN A 30 5.63 -3.30 -20.96
C GLN A 30 4.61 -2.17 -21.11
N GLU A 31 4.91 -1.00 -20.54
CA GLU A 31 4.32 0.24 -21.03
C GLU A 31 4.72 0.40 -22.50
N THR A 32 3.76 0.73 -23.35
CA THR A 32 4.02 1.10 -24.76
C THR A 32 4.80 2.41 -24.80
N ARG A 33 6.10 2.36 -24.45
CA ARG A 33 7.02 3.47 -24.65
C ARG A 33 7.47 3.43 -26.10
N GLN A 34 7.06 4.48 -26.81
CA GLN A 34 7.63 4.93 -28.06
C GLN A 34 9.15 4.73 -28.06
N GLU A 35 9.65 4.27 -29.21
CA GLU A 35 11.05 4.04 -29.55
C GLU A 35 11.97 5.13 -28.98
N ALA A 36 12.55 4.86 -27.80
CA ALA A 36 13.67 5.65 -27.28
C ALA A 36 14.95 5.10 -27.91
N ASN A 37 15.35 5.72 -29.01
CA ASN A 37 16.68 5.62 -29.59
C ASN A 37 17.73 6.00 -28.53
N THR A 38 18.38 5.02 -27.93
CA THR A 38 19.66 5.24 -27.23
C THR A 38 20.59 4.05 -27.45
N GLY A 39 21.68 4.30 -28.19
CA GLY A 39 22.76 3.35 -28.40
C GLY A 39 23.53 3.09 -27.10
N ALA A 40 23.09 2.09 -26.34
CA ALA A 40 23.80 1.58 -25.18
C ALA A 40 24.54 0.29 -25.55
N THR A 41 25.88 0.38 -25.67
CA THR A 41 26.78 -0.78 -25.73
C THR A 41 26.95 -1.37 -24.34
N GLY A 42 26.08 -2.32 -24.00
CA GLY A 42 26.17 -3.18 -22.82
C GLY A 42 25.21 -4.37 -22.99
N PRO A 43 25.44 -5.52 -22.34
CA PRO A 43 24.47 -6.61 -22.36
C PRO A 43 23.13 -6.09 -21.82
N PRO A 44 21.99 -6.45 -22.43
CA PRO A 44 20.68 -5.99 -21.97
C PRO A 44 20.48 -6.45 -20.52
N VAL A 45 20.32 -5.48 -19.62
CA VAL A 45 19.94 -5.75 -18.23
C VAL A 45 18.49 -6.22 -18.27
N LEU A 46 18.24 -7.48 -17.91
CA LEU A 46 16.88 -8.00 -17.81
C LEU A 46 16.17 -7.28 -16.67
N PRO A 47 14.92 -6.83 -16.87
CA PRO A 47 14.13 -6.22 -15.81
C PRO A 47 13.92 -7.23 -14.67
N ASP A 48 14.16 -6.78 -13.43
CA ASP A 48 13.91 -7.58 -12.23
C ASP A 48 12.41 -7.69 -12.00
N VAL A 49 11.89 -8.91 -12.07
CA VAL A 49 10.46 -9.22 -11.90
C VAL A 49 10.20 -9.97 -10.60
N GLY A 50 11.21 -10.05 -9.71
CA GLY A 50 11.16 -10.86 -8.51
C GLY A 50 11.39 -12.34 -8.77
N THR A 51 11.24 -13.15 -7.72
CA THR A 51 11.57 -14.58 -7.77
C THR A 51 10.49 -15.44 -7.13
N PHE A 52 10.19 -16.59 -7.75
CA PHE A 52 9.30 -17.57 -7.16
C PHE A 52 10.02 -18.41 -6.11
N GLN A 53 9.38 -18.57 -4.96
CA GLN A 53 9.79 -19.49 -3.90
C GLN A 53 8.71 -20.55 -3.73
N LEU A 54 9.10 -21.81 -3.92
CA LEU A 54 8.18 -22.94 -3.79
C LEU A 54 8.14 -23.44 -2.36
N TYR A 55 6.94 -23.78 -1.88
CA TYR A 55 6.77 -24.59 -0.68
C TYR A 55 7.18 -26.04 -0.97
N SER A 56 7.31 -26.88 0.06
CA SER A 56 7.62 -28.32 -0.08
C SER A 56 6.50 -29.15 -0.74
N ASP A 57 5.61 -28.51 -1.50
CA ASP A 57 4.48 -29.15 -2.14
C ASP A 57 4.91 -29.83 -3.44
N SER A 58 4.62 -31.12 -3.56
CA SER A 58 5.09 -32.00 -4.63
C SER A 58 4.47 -31.74 -6.02
N LEU A 59 3.48 -30.84 -6.11
CA LEU A 59 2.67 -30.61 -7.32
C LEU A 59 3.19 -29.48 -8.23
N VAL A 60 4.10 -28.64 -7.73
CA VAL A 60 4.64 -27.46 -8.42
C VAL A 60 6.17 -27.57 -8.52
N LYS A 61 6.72 -27.18 -9.68
CA LYS A 61 8.16 -27.05 -9.89
C LYS A 61 8.48 -25.76 -10.64
N LEU A 62 9.72 -25.29 -10.53
CA LEU A 62 10.23 -24.23 -11.41
C LEU A 62 10.33 -24.77 -12.84
N SER A 63 10.08 -23.92 -13.83
CA SER A 63 10.24 -24.30 -15.24
C SER A 63 11.72 -24.40 -15.58
N ASP A 64 12.08 -25.47 -16.30
CA ASP A 64 13.44 -25.66 -16.82
C ASP A 64 13.72 -24.77 -18.04
N GLU A 65 12.66 -24.23 -18.66
CA GLU A 65 12.72 -23.41 -19.88
C GLU A 65 12.76 -21.90 -19.58
N CYS A 66 12.13 -21.47 -18.48
CA CYS A 66 11.99 -20.05 -18.11
C CYS A 66 12.20 -19.85 -16.59
N PRO A 67 13.17 -19.04 -16.16
CA PRO A 67 13.51 -18.88 -14.73
C PRO A 67 12.44 -18.13 -13.92
N ASN A 68 11.65 -17.30 -14.59
CA ASN A 68 10.52 -16.53 -14.05
C ASN A 68 9.17 -17.26 -14.20
N ALA A 69 9.20 -18.59 -14.30
CA ALA A 69 8.00 -19.40 -14.48
C ALA A 69 7.97 -20.63 -13.58
N VAL A 70 6.76 -21.00 -13.15
CA VAL A 70 6.48 -22.23 -12.40
C VAL A 70 5.44 -23.06 -13.16
N THR A 71 5.59 -24.38 -13.08
CA THR A 71 4.73 -25.33 -13.78
C THR A 71 4.43 -26.54 -12.90
N HIS A 72 3.63 -27.47 -13.42
CA HIS A 72 3.23 -28.69 -12.77
C HIS A 72 4.35 -29.74 -12.73
N THR A 73 4.40 -30.55 -11.67
CA THR A 73 5.32 -31.70 -11.58
C THR A 73 4.73 -32.95 -12.23
N SER A 74 3.40 -33.08 -12.26
CA SER A 74 2.66 -34.20 -12.86
C SER A 74 1.26 -33.78 -13.29
N SER A 75 0.66 -34.48 -14.28
CA SER A 75 -0.68 -34.20 -14.80
C SER A 75 -1.83 -34.72 -13.91
N VAL A 76 -1.60 -34.81 -12.59
CA VAL A 76 -2.65 -35.13 -11.60
C VAL A 76 -3.67 -33.98 -11.56
N SER A 77 -4.95 -34.29 -11.40
CA SER A 77 -6.01 -33.28 -11.33
C SER A 77 -5.90 -32.44 -10.05
N LYS A 78 -5.91 -31.11 -10.22
CA LYS A 78 -5.74 -30.08 -9.19
C LYS A 78 -6.92 -29.11 -9.22
N VAL A 79 -7.18 -28.49 -8.08
CA VAL A 79 -8.20 -27.44 -7.92
C VAL A 79 -7.58 -26.08 -7.59
N GLU A 80 -6.38 -26.11 -7.02
CA GLU A 80 -5.65 -24.95 -6.54
C GLU A 80 -4.15 -25.28 -6.54
N ILE A 81 -3.35 -24.25 -6.76
CA ILE A 81 -1.92 -24.22 -6.46
C ILE A 81 -1.61 -22.90 -5.78
N SER A 82 -0.65 -22.92 -4.87
CA SER A 82 -0.13 -21.75 -4.18
C SER A 82 1.39 -21.70 -4.33
N VAL A 83 1.92 -20.51 -4.59
CA VAL A 83 3.35 -20.25 -4.69
C VAL A 83 3.65 -18.95 -3.96
N MET A 84 4.83 -18.86 -3.36
CA MET A 84 5.33 -17.61 -2.82
C MET A 84 6.10 -16.88 -3.92
N TRP A 85 5.96 -15.56 -3.95
CA TRP A 85 6.73 -14.70 -4.84
C TRP A 85 7.37 -13.60 -4.01
N HIS A 86 8.69 -13.46 -4.13
CA HIS A 86 9.44 -12.37 -3.56
C HIS A 86 9.49 -11.23 -4.56
N SER A 87 8.99 -10.06 -4.18
CA SER A 87 8.95 -8.89 -5.05
C SER A 87 10.35 -8.42 -5.45
N PRO A 88 10.49 -7.76 -6.62
CA PRO A 88 11.72 -7.09 -7.00
C PRO A 88 12.01 -5.90 -6.07
N ALA A 89 13.18 -5.31 -6.21
CA ALA A 89 13.54 -4.10 -5.46
C ALA A 89 12.61 -2.91 -5.84
N PRO A 90 12.37 -1.94 -4.94
CA PRO A 90 11.64 -0.73 -5.26
C PRO A 90 12.25 0.03 -6.45
N GLY A 91 11.42 0.67 -7.27
CA GLY A 91 11.79 1.28 -8.55
C GLY A 91 11.87 0.31 -9.74
N SER A 92 11.46 -0.95 -9.59
CA SER A 92 11.46 -1.95 -10.69
C SER A 92 10.21 -1.87 -11.56
N GLY A 93 9.18 -1.15 -11.08
CA GLY A 93 7.94 -0.92 -11.82
C GLY A 93 6.94 -2.05 -11.69
N CYS A 94 5.88 -2.00 -12.50
CA CYS A 94 4.82 -3.00 -12.44
C CYS A 94 5.24 -4.32 -13.08
N VAL A 95 4.80 -5.42 -12.47
CA VAL A 95 4.89 -6.78 -13.01
C VAL A 95 3.50 -7.31 -13.34
N VAL A 96 3.43 -8.22 -14.30
CA VAL A 96 2.21 -8.93 -14.64
C VAL A 96 2.41 -10.43 -14.51
N PHE A 97 1.50 -11.05 -13.76
CA PHE A 97 1.39 -12.49 -13.65
C PHE A 97 0.41 -12.98 -14.71
N LYS A 98 0.83 -13.98 -15.48
CA LYS A 98 0.00 -14.67 -16.47
C LYS A 98 -0.04 -16.15 -16.17
N ALA A 99 -1.24 -16.69 -16.02
CA ALA A 99 -1.47 -18.11 -15.81
C ALA A 99 -2.12 -18.73 -17.05
N THR A 100 -1.55 -19.81 -17.53
CA THR A 100 -2.19 -20.74 -18.46
C THR A 100 -2.58 -21.98 -17.68
N VAL A 101 -3.84 -22.42 -17.79
CA VAL A 101 -4.35 -23.65 -17.15
C VAL A 101 -4.94 -24.59 -18.18
N VAL A 102 -4.63 -25.88 -18.07
CA VAL A 102 -5.10 -26.93 -18.98
C VAL A 102 -6.03 -27.85 -18.20
N GLU A 103 -7.31 -27.89 -18.56
CA GLU A 103 -8.27 -28.83 -17.96
C GLU A 103 -8.16 -30.22 -18.60
N ARG A 104 -8.02 -30.26 -19.94
CA ARG A 104 -7.85 -31.46 -20.77
C ARG A 104 -7.00 -31.11 -22.00
N LYS A 105 -6.50 -32.10 -22.73
CA LYS A 105 -5.57 -31.93 -23.87
C LYS A 105 -5.98 -30.86 -24.89
N ASP A 106 -7.29 -30.68 -25.13
CA ASP A 106 -7.83 -29.73 -26.11
C ASP A 106 -8.62 -28.58 -25.45
N MET A 107 -8.47 -28.36 -24.15
CA MET A 107 -9.23 -27.38 -23.37
C MET A 107 -8.30 -26.67 -22.38
N TRP A 108 -7.89 -25.46 -22.75
CA TRP A 108 -6.97 -24.62 -21.98
C TRP A 108 -7.47 -23.17 -21.95
N TYR A 109 -7.03 -22.42 -20.94
CA TYR A 109 -7.40 -21.03 -20.70
C TYR A 109 -6.15 -20.20 -20.40
N MET A 110 -6.04 -19.02 -20.99
CA MET A 110 -4.97 -18.04 -20.76
C MET A 110 -5.52 -16.62 -20.92
N ASP A 111 -4.81 -15.62 -20.40
CA ASP A 111 -5.02 -14.17 -20.62
C ASP A 111 -6.42 -13.58 -20.30
N GLU A 112 -7.37 -14.39 -19.84
CA GLU A 112 -8.75 -13.96 -19.53
C GLU A 112 -9.10 -14.05 -18.03
N GLY A 113 -9.89 -13.08 -17.56
CA GLY A 113 -10.44 -13.06 -16.21
C GLY A 113 -9.37 -13.03 -15.11
N GLY A 114 -9.48 -13.93 -14.14
CA GLY A 114 -8.56 -14.03 -12.98
C GLY A 114 -7.23 -14.73 -13.26
N LEU A 115 -6.92 -15.03 -14.53
CA LEU A 115 -5.66 -15.66 -14.93
C LEU A 115 -4.54 -14.64 -15.23
N THR A 116 -4.88 -13.35 -15.29
CA THR A 116 -3.91 -12.26 -15.41
C THR A 116 -4.03 -11.34 -14.21
N LYS A 117 -2.90 -11.01 -13.56
CA LYS A 117 -2.88 -10.07 -12.44
C LYS A 117 -1.68 -9.14 -12.56
N VAL A 118 -1.96 -7.85 -12.63
CA VAL A 118 -0.94 -6.80 -12.55
C VAL A 118 -0.72 -6.45 -11.08
N ILE A 119 0.54 -6.34 -10.68
CA ILE A 119 0.99 -5.84 -9.38
C ILE A 119 1.97 -4.71 -9.66
N CYS A 120 1.68 -3.53 -9.14
CA CYS A 120 2.56 -2.37 -9.19
C CYS A 120 3.12 -2.13 -7.81
N GLU A 121 4.21 -1.36 -7.75
CA GLU A 121 4.57 -0.68 -6.50
C GLU A 121 3.36 0.14 -6.08
N GLU A 122 2.85 -0.13 -4.88
CA GLU A 122 1.90 0.78 -4.28
C GLU A 122 2.67 2.07 -4.05
N GLU A 123 2.33 3.12 -4.81
CA GLU A 123 2.47 4.47 -4.29
C GLU A 123 1.66 4.42 -3.01
N SER A 124 2.34 4.36 -1.87
CA SER A 124 1.68 4.73 -0.63
C SER A 124 1.21 6.15 -0.90
N GLU A 125 -0.09 6.33 -1.20
CA GLU A 125 -0.82 7.44 -0.59
C GLU A 125 -0.54 7.25 0.89
N SER A 126 0.58 7.82 1.34
CA SER A 126 0.87 7.85 2.74
C SER A 126 -0.35 8.56 3.30
N ASN A 127 -1.05 7.95 4.25
CA ASN A 127 -2.08 8.65 5.03
C ASN A 127 -1.50 9.90 5.74
N ASP A 128 -0.20 10.16 5.57
CA ASP A 128 0.58 11.27 6.08
C ASP A 128 0.72 12.44 5.09
N GLU A 129 0.30 12.31 3.82
CA GLU A 129 0.29 13.42 2.86
C GLU A 129 -0.91 14.34 3.07
N GLN A 130 -0.62 15.64 3.21
CA GLN A 130 -1.65 16.66 3.37
C GLN A 130 -2.44 16.80 2.07
N PRO A 131 -3.78 16.58 2.08
CA PRO A 131 -4.58 16.72 0.87
C PRO A 131 -4.61 18.18 0.40
N ASP A 132 -4.85 18.36 -0.91
CA ASP A 132 -4.96 19.68 -1.51
C ASP A 132 -6.03 20.54 -0.81
N ILE A 133 -5.67 21.80 -0.55
CA ILE A 133 -6.59 22.75 0.08
C ILE A 133 -7.68 23.13 -0.92
N ILE A 134 -8.93 22.83 -0.57
CA ILE A 134 -10.10 23.26 -1.34
C ILE A 134 -10.40 24.72 -0.96
N GLU A 135 -10.07 25.66 -1.84
CA GLU A 135 -10.32 27.10 -1.59
C GLU A 135 -11.80 27.48 -1.65
N GLU A 136 -12.58 26.83 -2.51
CA GLU A 136 -14.01 27.12 -2.70
C GLU A 136 -14.87 25.95 -2.24
N CYS A 137 -15.61 26.16 -1.14
CA CYS A 137 -16.57 25.19 -0.64
C CYS A 137 -17.94 25.42 -1.31
N CYS A 138 -18.44 24.40 -2.02
CA CYS A 138 -19.77 24.44 -2.65
C CYS A 138 -20.91 23.98 -1.73
N ALA A 139 -20.61 23.56 -0.49
CA ALA A 139 -21.61 23.15 0.47
C ALA A 139 -22.34 24.38 1.03
N CYS A 140 -23.67 24.35 0.99
CA CYS A 140 -24.50 25.45 1.48
C CYS A 140 -24.84 25.34 2.98
N ASP A 141 -24.74 24.13 3.53
CA ASP A 141 -25.17 23.80 4.88
C ASP A 141 -23.99 23.49 5.80
N GLU A 142 -24.24 23.64 7.11
CA GLU A 142 -23.25 23.40 8.14
C GLU A 142 -23.36 21.97 8.68
N ALA A 143 -22.23 21.30 8.84
CA ALA A 143 -22.16 19.98 9.47
C ALA A 143 -21.48 20.06 10.85
N LYS A 144 -21.90 19.17 11.75
CA LYS A 144 -21.26 18.96 13.04
C LYS A 144 -20.53 17.63 13.00
N TYR A 145 -19.30 17.63 13.49
CA TYR A 145 -18.44 16.45 13.54
C TYR A 145 -18.10 16.12 14.99
N GLU A 146 -17.96 14.83 15.24
CA GLU A 146 -17.34 14.30 16.46
C GLU A 146 -15.96 13.78 16.07
N VAL A 147 -14.94 14.24 16.78
CA VAL A 147 -13.55 13.83 16.56
C VAL A 147 -13.13 12.95 17.72
N THR A 148 -12.73 11.72 17.42
CA THR A 148 -12.19 10.77 18.40
C THR A 148 -10.73 10.51 18.10
N PHE A 149 -9.86 10.73 19.08
CA PHE A 149 -8.45 10.38 19.00
C PHE A 149 -8.22 9.01 19.64
N GLU A 150 -7.74 8.05 18.85
CA GLU A 150 -7.37 6.72 19.30
C GLU A 150 -5.84 6.56 19.27
N GLY A 151 -5.22 6.52 20.45
CA GLY A 151 -3.79 6.34 20.57
C GLY A 151 -3.37 4.88 20.35
N LEU A 152 -2.82 4.57 19.18
CA LEU A 152 -2.28 3.23 18.86
C LEU A 152 -0.81 3.04 19.31
N TRP A 153 -0.18 4.10 19.85
CA TRP A 153 1.18 4.07 20.35
C TRP A 153 1.27 3.35 21.70
N SER A 154 1.99 2.23 21.73
CA SER A 154 2.16 1.40 22.92
C SER A 154 3.51 0.67 22.90
N LYS A 155 3.92 0.12 24.05
CA LYS A 155 5.12 -0.72 24.15
C LYS A 155 5.09 -1.96 23.24
N TYR A 156 3.91 -2.39 22.79
CA TYR A 156 3.73 -3.55 21.92
C TYR A 156 3.79 -3.18 20.44
N THR A 157 3.18 -2.05 20.07
CA THR A 157 3.16 -1.56 18.68
C THR A 157 4.46 -0.83 18.31
N HIS A 158 5.10 -0.17 19.28
CA HIS A 158 6.32 0.62 19.10
C HIS A 158 7.32 0.30 20.23
N PRO A 159 7.94 -0.90 20.22
CA PRO A 159 8.75 -1.40 21.34
C PRO A 159 10.13 -0.73 21.46
N LYS A 160 10.67 -0.20 20.36
CA LYS A 160 12.01 0.39 20.32
C LYS A 160 12.01 1.72 21.08
N ASP A 161 12.90 1.83 22.07
CA ASP A 161 13.11 3.03 22.90
C ASP A 161 11.82 3.58 23.55
N PHE A 162 10.84 2.69 23.79
CA PHE A 162 9.59 3.07 24.44
C PHE A 162 9.88 3.56 25.87
N PRO A 163 9.32 4.70 26.31
CA PRO A 163 9.70 5.27 27.60
C PRO A 163 9.31 4.32 28.75
N ALA A 164 10.29 3.99 29.60
CA ALA A 164 10.09 3.06 30.71
C ALA A 164 9.26 3.65 31.86
N ASN A 165 9.28 4.98 32.01
CA ASN A 165 8.48 5.66 33.04
C ASN A 165 7.06 5.90 32.53
N PHE A 166 6.17 4.97 32.87
CA PHE A 166 4.75 5.04 32.50
C PHE A 166 4.07 6.36 32.87
N TRP A 167 4.50 7.05 33.93
CA TRP A 167 3.92 8.32 34.36
C TRP A 167 4.25 9.50 33.45
N LEU A 168 5.33 9.41 32.68
CA LEU A 168 5.72 10.41 31.69
C LEU A 168 5.28 10.03 30.26
N THR A 169 4.84 8.79 30.06
CA THR A 169 4.38 8.30 28.76
C THR A 169 2.91 8.64 28.57
N HIS A 170 2.65 9.78 27.96
CA HIS A 170 1.30 10.23 27.65
C HIS A 170 1.24 10.96 26.31
N PHE A 171 0.03 11.08 25.77
CA PHE A 171 -0.25 12.14 24.80
C PHE A 171 -0.54 13.43 25.57
N SER A 172 -0.11 14.56 25.01
CA SER A 172 -0.54 15.86 25.53
C SER A 172 -2.04 16.03 25.34
N ASP A 173 -2.62 17.03 26.00
CA ASP A 173 -3.98 17.45 25.71
C ASP A 173 -4.10 17.80 24.22
N ILE A 174 -5.19 17.34 23.61
CA ILE A 174 -5.50 17.60 22.21
C ILE A 174 -6.00 19.04 22.12
N ILE A 175 -5.50 19.77 21.13
CA ILE A 175 -5.98 21.10 20.79
C ILE A 175 -6.14 21.20 19.29
N GLY A 176 -7.26 21.78 18.86
CA GLY A 176 -7.60 21.91 17.46
C GLY A 176 -8.63 22.99 17.20
N ALA A 177 -8.89 23.26 15.92
CA ALA A 177 -9.91 24.19 15.50
C ALA A 177 -10.46 23.86 14.12
N SER A 178 -11.76 24.12 13.92
CA SER A 178 -12.33 24.29 12.59
C SER A 178 -12.11 25.73 12.13
N HIS A 179 -11.50 25.90 10.97
CA HIS A 179 -11.05 27.20 10.48
C HIS A 179 -11.23 27.34 8.96
N SER A 180 -11.14 28.58 8.47
CA SER A 180 -11.16 28.91 7.05
C SER A 180 -9.84 28.57 6.35
N ALA A 181 -9.86 28.52 5.01
CA ALA A 181 -8.71 28.11 4.19
C ALA A 181 -7.50 29.06 4.28
N ASP A 182 -7.67 30.29 4.76
CA ASP A 182 -6.64 31.33 4.93
C ASP A 182 -5.93 31.27 6.30
N PHE A 183 -6.31 30.34 7.18
CA PHE A 183 -5.64 30.09 8.45
C PHE A 183 -4.89 28.76 8.43
N ARG A 184 -3.70 28.73 9.02
CA ARG A 184 -2.89 27.52 9.23
C ARG A 184 -2.44 27.49 10.68
N MET A 185 -2.83 26.44 11.40
CA MET A 185 -2.35 26.21 12.76
C MET A 185 -0.89 25.70 12.74
N TRP A 186 -0.60 24.78 11.82
CA TRP A 186 0.73 24.26 11.50
C TRP A 186 0.69 23.68 10.08
N GLU A 187 1.86 23.49 9.46
CA GLU A 187 1.99 22.88 8.13
C GLU A 187 3.35 22.18 7.99
N TYR A 188 3.45 21.18 7.12
CA TYR A 188 4.71 20.50 6.85
C TYR A 188 5.73 21.47 6.22
N GLY A 189 6.96 21.44 6.72
CA GLY A 189 8.03 22.34 6.29
C GLY A 189 7.89 23.79 6.78
N GLY A 190 6.76 24.14 7.42
CA GLY A 190 6.54 25.45 8.03
C GLY A 190 7.26 25.63 9.36
N TYR A 191 7.32 26.87 9.82
CA TYR A 191 7.83 27.21 11.16
C TYR A 191 6.74 27.03 12.22
N ALA A 192 7.08 26.39 13.34
CA ALA A 192 6.19 26.30 14.49
C ALA A 192 5.98 27.68 15.12
N SER A 193 4.72 28.04 15.40
CA SER A 193 4.40 29.18 16.25
C SER A 193 4.89 28.95 17.68
N GLU A 194 4.87 30.00 18.50
CA GLU A 194 5.21 29.84 19.92
C GLU A 194 4.24 28.89 20.65
N GLY A 195 2.95 28.93 20.32
CA GLY A 195 1.95 27.99 20.82
C GLY A 195 2.23 26.56 20.40
N VAL A 196 2.47 26.32 19.11
CA VAL A 196 2.80 24.97 18.60
C VAL A 196 4.08 24.44 19.23
N ARG A 197 5.10 25.29 19.41
CA ARG A 197 6.35 24.92 20.09
C ARG A 197 6.11 24.46 21.52
N GLN A 198 5.27 25.17 22.29
CA GLN A 198 4.96 24.77 23.67
C GLN A 198 4.19 23.45 23.76
N VAL A 199 3.31 23.17 22.80
CA VAL A 199 2.65 21.86 22.70
C VAL A 199 3.67 20.76 22.40
N ALA A 200 4.55 20.98 21.43
CA ALA A 200 5.55 19.99 21.02
C ALA A 200 6.62 19.70 22.10
N GLU A 201 7.09 20.74 22.78
CA GLU A 201 8.19 20.61 23.75
C GLU A 201 7.69 20.26 25.17
N LEU A 202 6.53 20.77 25.57
CA LEU A 202 6.05 20.72 26.96
C LEU A 202 4.67 20.09 27.12
N GLY A 203 3.93 19.85 26.02
CA GLY A 203 2.55 19.39 26.07
C GLY A 203 1.56 20.44 26.60
N VAL A 204 1.91 21.73 26.61
CA VAL A 204 1.08 22.81 27.18
C VAL A 204 0.32 23.54 26.07
N THR A 205 -1.01 23.55 26.15
CA THR A 205 -1.91 24.06 25.10
C THR A 205 -2.31 25.54 25.26
N LYS A 206 -2.14 26.12 26.46
CA LYS A 206 -2.64 27.47 26.82
C LYS A 206 -2.21 28.58 25.87
N LYS A 207 -0.97 28.54 25.38
CA LYS A 207 -0.44 29.54 24.46
C LYS A 207 -1.09 29.41 23.08
N LEU A 208 -1.20 28.18 22.56
CA LEU A 208 -1.86 27.91 21.29
C LEU A 208 -3.35 28.27 21.36
N GLU A 209 -4.04 27.99 22.47
CA GLU A 209 -5.44 28.43 22.67
C GLU A 209 -5.58 29.96 22.56
N SER A 210 -4.60 30.71 23.08
CA SER A 210 -4.58 32.18 22.99
C SER A 210 -4.35 32.67 21.56
N GLU A 211 -3.53 31.95 20.78
CA GLU A 211 -3.31 32.24 19.35
C GLU A 211 -4.57 31.97 18.53
N LEU A 212 -5.27 30.86 18.80
CA LEU A 212 -6.56 30.56 18.17
C LEU A 212 -7.61 31.62 18.48
N LYS A 213 -7.71 32.06 19.75
CA LYS A 213 -8.64 33.14 20.14
C LYS A 213 -8.33 34.46 19.44
N ALA A 214 -7.06 34.76 19.19
CA ALA A 214 -6.67 35.98 18.47
C ALA A 214 -7.17 35.96 17.01
N GLU A 215 -7.24 34.78 16.38
CA GLU A 215 -7.74 34.57 15.02
C GLU A 215 -9.23 34.17 14.99
N SER A 216 -10.02 34.62 15.97
CA SER A 216 -11.44 34.25 16.13
C SER A 216 -12.32 34.54 14.90
N ASN A 217 -11.94 35.48 14.03
CA ASN A 217 -12.66 35.78 12.80
C ASN A 217 -12.48 34.69 11.72
N LYS A 218 -11.45 33.84 11.84
CA LYS A 218 -11.15 32.72 10.94
C LYS A 218 -11.49 31.36 11.55
N ILE A 219 -11.85 31.33 12.83
CA ILE A 219 -12.12 30.11 13.58
C ILE A 219 -13.60 30.01 13.91
N ARG A 220 -14.17 28.84 13.60
CA ARG A 220 -15.57 28.55 13.87
C ARG A 220 -15.77 27.82 15.19
N SER A 221 -14.91 26.87 15.52
CA SER A 221 -14.92 26.17 16.80
C SER A 221 -13.49 25.76 17.13
N TYR A 222 -13.11 25.83 18.40
CA TYR A 222 -11.84 25.29 18.89
C TYR A 222 -12.12 24.37 20.07
N TYR A 223 -11.27 23.37 20.26
CA TYR A 223 -11.39 22.33 21.28
C TYR A 223 -10.02 21.99 21.84
#